data_AF-A0A550BZ98-F1
#
_entry.id   AF-A0A550BZ98-F1
#
_cell.length_a   1.000
_cell.length_b   1.000
_cell.length_c   1.000
_cell.angle_alpha   90.00
_cell.angle_beta   90.00
_cell.angle_gamma   90.00
#
_symmetry.space_group_name_H-M   'P 1'
#
loop_
_entity.id
_entity.type
_entity.pdbx_description
1 polymer ?
#
loop_
_entity_poly.entity_id
_entity_poly.type
_entity_poly.pdbx_seq_one_letter_code
_entity_poly.pdbx_strand_id
1 'polypeptide(L)'
;MPALRSVDLQHAAHTMLQHINVPALETIVFRDVEYHNLTASLLQVLSHSHPRVCSLSYINVADHIAESCVQSLAQLEDLRQLCIEDTMGYWQFPTLLAALTCADDQPPLAPELKDLSLLFGQHCWMRQNADALNAMHQSRKEPRVCASRAVVALDRFHVDAKDKRT
;
A
#
# COMPACT_ATOMS: atom_id res chain seq x y z
N MET A 1 16.89 -16.09 5.09
CA MET A 1 17.15 -15.46 6.41
C MET A 1 15.89 -15.59 7.26
N PRO A 2 15.76 -16.63 8.11
CA PRO A 2 14.49 -16.96 8.77
C PRO A 2 14.07 -15.98 9.87
N ALA A 3 14.95 -15.08 10.30
CA ALA A 3 14.69 -14.11 11.36
C ALA A 3 14.50 -12.66 10.86
N LEU A 4 14.62 -12.41 9.54
CA LEU A 4 14.50 -11.05 9.01
C LEU A 4 13.03 -10.62 9.03
N ARG A 5 12.72 -9.62 9.86
CA ARG A 5 11.34 -9.11 10.06
C ARG A 5 11.07 -7.79 9.34
N SER A 6 12.09 -6.98 9.11
CA SER A 6 11.95 -5.66 8.52
C SER A 6 13.04 -5.42 7.50
N VAL A 7 12.68 -4.80 6.38
CA VAL A 7 13.60 -4.34 5.35
C VAL A 7 13.24 -2.90 4.96
N ASP A 8 14.27 -2.08 4.80
CA ASP A 8 14.19 -0.76 4.17
C ASP A 8 15.06 -0.81 2.92
N LEU A 9 14.42 -0.67 1.75
CA LEU A 9 14.96 -0.96 0.44
C LEU A 9 14.96 0.32 -0.38
N GLN A 10 16.16 0.87 -0.58
CA GLN A 10 16.34 2.09 -1.36
C GLN A 10 16.73 1.77 -2.80
N HIS A 11 16.23 2.56 -3.76
CA HIS A 11 16.54 2.43 -5.19
C HIS A 11 16.30 0.99 -5.69
N ALA A 12 17.26 0.40 -6.39
CA ALA A 12 17.17 -0.95 -6.95
C ALA A 12 17.34 -2.10 -5.92
N ALA A 13 17.49 -1.80 -4.61
CA ALA A 13 17.69 -2.84 -3.59
C ALA A 13 16.50 -3.82 -3.49
N HIS A 14 15.31 -3.41 -3.92
CA HIS A 14 14.14 -4.29 -3.97
C HIS A 14 14.35 -5.55 -4.81
N THR A 15 15.26 -5.52 -5.78
CA THR A 15 15.58 -6.70 -6.62
C THR A 15 16.15 -7.85 -5.79
N MET A 16 16.76 -7.58 -4.64
CA MET A 16 17.26 -8.61 -3.74
C MET A 16 16.14 -9.48 -3.17
N LEU A 17 14.91 -8.96 -3.06
CA LEU A 17 13.74 -9.73 -2.59
C LEU A 17 13.48 -10.97 -3.46
N GLN A 18 13.90 -10.95 -4.72
CA GLN A 18 13.73 -12.06 -5.66
C GLN A 18 14.63 -13.26 -5.35
N HIS A 19 15.69 -13.04 -4.57
CA HIS A 19 16.75 -14.01 -4.32
C HIS A 19 16.85 -14.46 -2.86
N ILE A 20 16.01 -13.91 -1.97
CA ILE A 20 16.05 -14.20 -0.54
C ILE A 20 14.75 -14.88 -0.09
N ASN A 21 14.90 -15.91 0.75
CA ASN A 21 13.79 -16.51 1.46
C ASN A 21 13.65 -15.84 2.84
N VAL A 22 12.53 -15.13 3.04
CA VAL A 22 12.28 -14.25 4.20
C VAL A 22 10.88 -14.51 4.78
N PRO A 23 10.61 -15.71 5.33
CA PRO A 23 9.27 -16.11 5.73
C PRO A 23 8.74 -15.37 6.96
N ALA A 24 9.63 -14.77 7.75
CA ALA A 24 9.29 -13.97 8.93
C ALA A 24 9.18 -12.46 8.64
N LEU A 25 9.17 -12.06 7.36
CA LEU A 25 9.10 -10.66 6.98
C LEU A 25 7.72 -10.06 7.34
N GLU A 26 7.73 -8.97 8.10
CA GLU A 26 6.55 -8.29 8.64
C GLU A 26 6.45 -6.85 8.09
N THR A 27 7.59 -6.19 7.84
CA THR A 27 7.65 -4.78 7.42
C THR A 27 8.51 -4.61 6.17
N ILE A 28 7.97 -3.89 5.18
CA ILE A 28 8.68 -3.53 3.95
C ILE A 28 8.57 -2.02 3.73
N VAL A 29 9.71 -1.36 3.56
CA VAL A 29 9.79 0.05 3.16
C VAL A 29 10.53 0.13 1.83
N PHE A 30 9.91 0.77 0.84
CA PHE A 30 10.53 1.10 -0.45
C PHE A 30 10.80 2.60 -0.51
N ARG A 31 12.06 2.98 -0.77
CA ARG A 31 12.50 4.38 -0.85
C ARG A 31 13.16 4.71 -2.17
N ASP A 32 12.86 5.88 -2.73
CA ASP A 32 13.56 6.45 -3.87
C ASP A 32 13.67 5.46 -5.05
N VAL A 33 12.60 4.70 -5.26
CA VAL A 33 12.54 3.70 -6.34
C VAL A 33 12.11 4.42 -7.61
N GLU A 34 13.09 4.68 -8.45
CA GLU A 34 12.90 5.11 -9.82
C GLU A 34 12.80 3.82 -10.67
N TYR A 35 11.83 3.72 -11.58
CA TYR A 35 11.66 2.65 -12.58
C TYR A 35 10.87 1.38 -12.19
N HIS A 36 10.50 0.64 -13.25
CA HIS A 36 9.60 -0.51 -13.25
C HIS A 36 10.14 -1.74 -12.47
N ASN A 37 9.21 -2.59 -12.02
CA ASN A 37 9.39 -3.93 -11.41
C ASN A 37 9.48 -3.98 -9.87
N LEU A 38 9.18 -2.88 -9.17
CA LEU A 38 8.99 -2.91 -7.73
C LEU A 38 7.95 -3.96 -7.35
N THR A 39 6.77 -3.89 -7.98
CA THR A 39 5.69 -4.81 -7.70
C THR A 39 5.99 -6.25 -8.10
N ALA A 40 6.76 -6.46 -9.17
CA ALA A 40 7.21 -7.80 -9.54
C ALA A 40 8.10 -8.41 -8.44
N SER A 41 9.00 -7.60 -7.88
CA SER A 41 9.86 -8.03 -6.77
C SER A 41 9.05 -8.34 -5.51
N LEU A 42 8.03 -7.52 -5.22
CA LEU A 42 7.10 -7.78 -4.12
C LEU A 42 6.28 -9.05 -4.34
N LEU A 43 5.61 -9.19 -5.48
CA LEU A 43 4.80 -10.37 -5.82
C LEU A 43 5.62 -11.66 -5.78
N GLN A 44 6.89 -11.61 -6.22
CA GLN A 44 7.77 -12.77 -6.18
C GLN A 44 8.10 -13.18 -4.74
N VAL A 45 8.41 -12.25 -3.84
CA VAL A 45 8.66 -12.59 -2.44
C VAL A 45 7.40 -13.10 -1.73
N LEU A 46 6.23 -12.53 -2.05
CA LEU A 46 4.93 -12.99 -1.53
C LEU A 46 4.61 -14.41 -1.98
N SER A 47 4.91 -14.72 -3.25
CA SER A 47 4.68 -16.04 -3.83
C SER A 47 5.65 -17.11 -3.34
N HIS A 48 6.91 -16.75 -3.05
CA HIS A 48 7.95 -17.72 -2.71
C HIS A 48 8.17 -17.89 -1.20
N SER A 49 8.13 -16.80 -0.42
CA SER A 49 8.40 -16.83 1.02
C SER A 49 7.14 -16.89 1.88
N HIS A 50 5.96 -16.59 1.30
CA HIS A 50 4.68 -16.43 1.99
C HIS A 50 4.77 -15.66 3.32
N PRO A 51 5.41 -14.47 3.33
CA PRO A 51 5.55 -13.69 4.54
C PRO A 51 4.21 -13.09 4.97
N ARG A 52 4.02 -12.90 6.28
CA ARG A 52 2.87 -12.19 6.84
C ARG A 52 3.17 -10.71 6.99
N VAL A 53 3.30 -10.02 5.86
CA VAL A 53 3.61 -8.59 5.85
C VAL A 53 2.43 -7.81 6.42
N CYS A 54 2.66 -7.12 7.54
CA CYS A 54 1.66 -6.31 8.21
C CYS A 54 1.86 -4.80 8.03
N SER A 55 3.02 -4.37 7.51
CA SER A 55 3.34 -2.96 7.27
C SER A 55 4.08 -2.77 5.95
N LEU A 56 3.56 -1.86 5.11
CA LEU A 56 4.10 -1.55 3.79
C LEU A 56 4.17 -0.04 3.57
N SER A 57 5.34 0.45 3.19
CA SER A 57 5.57 1.87 2.90
C SER A 57 6.18 2.08 1.53
N TYR A 58 5.61 3.00 0.76
CA TYR A 58 6.14 3.49 -0.51
C TYR A 58 6.51 4.96 -0.34
N ILE A 59 7.80 5.30 -0.42
CA ILE A 59 8.32 6.64 -0.14
C ILE A 59 9.15 7.10 -1.34
N ASN A 60 8.73 8.18 -1.99
CA ASN A 60 9.35 8.68 -3.22
C ASN A 60 9.47 7.59 -4.31
N VAL A 61 8.39 6.84 -4.52
CA VAL A 61 8.34 5.74 -5.50
C VAL A 61 7.68 6.23 -6.79
N ALA A 62 8.41 6.13 -7.90
CA ALA A 62 7.96 6.45 -9.23
C ALA A 62 7.61 5.15 -9.99
N ASP A 63 6.43 4.59 -9.71
CA ASP A 63 5.93 3.42 -10.43
C ASP A 63 4.57 3.71 -11.10
N HIS A 64 4.42 3.25 -12.34
CA HIS A 64 3.27 3.54 -13.20
C HIS A 64 2.05 2.64 -12.94
N ILE A 65 2.09 1.81 -11.91
CA ILE A 65 1.39 0.54 -11.97
C ILE A 65 0.40 0.39 -10.81
N ALA A 66 -0.65 1.20 -10.83
CA ALA A 66 -1.74 1.08 -9.87
C ALA A 66 -2.35 -0.34 -9.87
N GLU A 67 -2.50 -0.97 -11.04
CA GLU A 67 -3.02 -2.34 -11.13
C GLU A 67 -2.13 -3.37 -10.41
N SER A 68 -0.81 -3.28 -10.59
CA SER A 68 0.11 -4.21 -9.92
C SER A 68 0.18 -3.95 -8.42
N CYS A 69 0.15 -2.68 -8.00
CA CYS A 69 0.07 -2.32 -6.59
C CYS A 69 -1.18 -2.94 -5.97
N VAL A 70 -2.33 -2.80 -6.61
CA VAL A 70 -3.59 -3.46 -6.21
C VAL A 70 -3.44 -4.98 -6.15
N GLN A 71 -2.82 -5.61 -7.16
CA GLN A 71 -2.56 -7.06 -7.14
C GLN A 71 -1.67 -7.49 -5.97
N SER A 72 -0.64 -6.72 -5.64
CA SER A 72 0.23 -7.03 -4.50
C SER A 72 -0.49 -6.86 -3.17
N LEU A 73 -1.27 -5.80 -3.01
CA LEU A 73 -2.11 -5.56 -1.84
C LEU A 73 -3.17 -6.66 -1.66
N ALA A 74 -3.65 -7.25 -2.76
CA ALA A 74 -4.62 -8.35 -2.71
C ALA A 74 -4.04 -9.64 -2.11
N GLN A 75 -2.71 -9.81 -2.14
CA GLN A 75 -2.02 -10.94 -1.51
C GLN A 75 -1.64 -10.65 -0.05
N LEU A 76 -1.80 -9.41 0.41
CA LEU A 76 -1.40 -8.96 1.74
C LEU A 76 -2.59 -8.93 2.69
N GLU A 77 -3.15 -10.10 3.01
CA GLU A 77 -4.36 -10.21 3.84
C GLU A 77 -4.15 -9.69 5.27
N ASP A 78 -2.93 -9.84 5.79
CA ASP A 78 -2.52 -9.42 7.13
C ASP A 78 -2.05 -7.94 7.17
N LEU A 79 -2.16 -7.19 6.07
CA LEU A 79 -1.69 -5.81 6.02
C LEU A 79 -2.50 -4.91 6.95
N ARG A 80 -1.83 -4.34 7.95
CA ARG A 80 -2.42 -3.43 8.94
C ARG A 80 -2.07 -1.98 8.68
N GLN A 81 -0.92 -1.73 8.04
CA GLN A 81 -0.40 -0.39 7.83
C GLN A 81 0.03 -0.20 6.38
N LEU A 82 -0.50 0.85 5.74
CA LEU A 82 -0.11 1.28 4.41
C LEU A 82 0.27 2.76 4.45
N CYS A 83 1.50 3.05 4.03
CA CYS A 83 1.99 4.42 3.89
C CYS A 83 2.42 4.67 2.45
N ILE A 84 1.93 5.76 1.86
CA ILE A 84 2.34 6.21 0.53
C ILE A 84 2.73 7.68 0.64
N GLU A 85 3.98 7.98 0.30
CA GLU A 85 4.60 9.28 0.51
C GLU A 85 5.34 9.74 -0.76
N ASP A 86 5.12 10.99 -1.16
CA ASP A 86 5.86 11.72 -2.20
C ASP A 86 6.10 10.95 -3.50
N THR A 87 5.11 10.20 -3.93
CA THR A 87 5.21 9.44 -5.18
C THR A 87 5.27 10.39 -6.38
N MET A 88 6.24 10.20 -7.28
CA MET A 88 6.42 11.06 -8.45
C MET A 88 5.28 10.88 -9.45
N GLY A 89 4.18 11.65 -9.33
CA GLY A 89 3.20 11.99 -10.38
C GLY A 89 2.49 10.89 -11.19
N TYR A 90 2.83 9.60 -11.02
CA TYR A 90 2.43 8.51 -11.92
C TYR A 90 1.47 7.50 -11.28
N TRP A 91 1.16 7.66 -10.01
CA TRP A 91 0.24 6.78 -9.30
C TRP A 91 -1.20 7.07 -9.72
N GLN A 92 -1.90 6.06 -10.24
CA GLN A 92 -3.34 6.14 -10.48
C GLN A 92 -4.09 5.93 -9.16
N PHE A 93 -3.99 6.93 -8.28
CA PHE A 93 -4.67 6.91 -6.99
C PHE A 93 -6.17 6.70 -7.05
N PRO A 94 -6.94 7.23 -8.03
CA PRO A 94 -8.35 6.90 -8.17
C PRO A 94 -8.59 5.38 -8.19
N THR A 95 -7.77 4.63 -8.93
CA THR A 95 -7.85 3.18 -9.04
C THR A 95 -7.52 2.49 -7.71
N LEU A 96 -6.47 2.93 -7.03
CA LEU A 96 -6.09 2.39 -5.73
C LEU A 96 -7.15 2.68 -4.65
N LEU A 97 -7.65 3.91 -4.59
CA LEU A 97 -8.68 4.33 -3.64
C LEU A 97 -10.00 3.59 -3.90
N ALA A 98 -10.39 3.41 -5.15
CA ALA A 98 -11.53 2.60 -5.53
C ALA A 98 -11.35 1.14 -5.09
N ALA A 99 -10.17 0.55 -5.30
CA ALA A 99 -9.88 -0.82 -4.87
C ALA A 99 -9.84 -0.98 -3.33
N LEU A 100 -9.42 0.06 -2.60
CA LEU A 100 -9.47 0.08 -1.13
C LEU A 100 -10.87 0.38 -0.59
N THR A 101 -11.77 0.95 -1.40
CA THR A 101 -13.16 1.23 -1.02
C THR A 101 -13.92 -0.09 -0.94
N CYS A 102 -14.55 -0.34 0.21
CA CYS A 102 -15.29 -1.58 0.43
C CYS A 102 -16.68 -1.52 -0.23
N ALA A 103 -16.97 -2.51 -1.09
CA ALA A 103 -18.30 -2.76 -1.65
C ALA A 103 -18.86 -4.08 -1.10
N ASP A 104 -20.18 -4.22 -1.05
CA ASP A 104 -20.83 -5.39 -0.42
C ASP A 104 -20.62 -6.68 -1.22
N ASP A 105 -20.50 -6.57 -2.54
CA ASP A 105 -20.42 -7.67 -3.50
C ASP A 105 -19.00 -8.02 -3.94
N GLN A 106 -17.99 -7.26 -3.49
CA GLN A 106 -16.59 -7.46 -3.89
C GLN A 106 -15.70 -7.83 -2.70
N PRO A 107 -14.74 -8.76 -2.88
CA PRO A 107 -13.74 -9.05 -1.86
C PRO A 107 -12.94 -7.79 -1.50
N PRO A 108 -12.87 -7.40 -0.22
CA PRO A 108 -12.13 -6.22 0.20
C PRO A 108 -10.62 -6.41 0.01
N LEU A 109 -9.95 -5.37 -0.51
CA LEU A 109 -8.50 -5.28 -0.54
C LEU A 109 -7.96 -4.97 0.86
N ALA A 110 -6.94 -5.67 1.36
CA ALA A 110 -6.36 -5.45 2.70
C ALA A 110 -7.43 -5.30 3.81
N PRO A 111 -8.18 -6.38 4.13
CA PRO A 111 -9.29 -6.34 5.09
C PRO A 111 -8.88 -5.96 6.52
N GLU A 112 -7.61 -6.21 6.89
CA GLU A 112 -7.05 -5.91 8.21
C GLU A 112 -6.39 -4.52 8.31
N LEU A 113 -6.53 -3.68 7.28
CA LEU A 113 -5.90 -2.35 7.24
C LEU A 113 -6.52 -1.42 8.27
N LYS A 114 -5.70 -0.93 9.21
CA LYS A 114 -6.08 -0.03 10.31
C LYS A 114 -5.46 1.35 10.19
N ASP A 115 -4.25 1.41 9.65
CA ASP A 115 -3.49 2.65 9.49
C ASP A 115 -3.24 2.92 8.01
N LEU A 116 -3.80 4.02 7.50
CA LEU A 116 -3.55 4.50 6.14
C LEU A 116 -3.01 5.93 6.18
N SER A 117 -1.82 6.12 5.63
CA SER A 117 -1.17 7.43 5.51
C SER A 117 -0.86 7.74 4.05
N LEU A 118 -1.36 8.87 3.58
CA LEU A 118 -1.19 9.34 2.21
C LEU A 118 -0.60 10.77 2.24
N LEU A 119 0.67 10.90 1.94
CA LEU A 119 1.45 12.13 2.07
C LEU A 119 1.93 12.60 0.69
N PHE A 120 1.48 13.76 0.22
CA PHE A 120 1.79 14.21 -1.15
C PHE A 120 2.36 15.62 -1.20
N GLY A 121 3.44 15.83 -1.94
CA GLY A 121 3.93 17.20 -2.21
C GLY A 121 3.03 18.07 -3.10
N GLN A 122 1.89 17.58 -3.63
CA GLN A 122 1.02 18.33 -4.53
C GLN A 122 -0.40 18.55 -3.96
N HIS A 123 -0.69 19.77 -3.53
CA HIS A 123 -2.01 20.18 -3.02
C HIS A 123 -3.18 19.94 -3.99
N CYS A 124 -2.95 20.05 -5.30
CA CYS A 124 -4.01 19.84 -6.30
C CYS A 124 -4.53 18.39 -6.33
N TRP A 125 -3.69 17.43 -5.95
CA TRP A 125 -4.05 16.02 -5.94
C TRP A 125 -5.17 15.73 -4.94
N MET A 126 -5.07 16.27 -3.72
CA MET A 126 -6.10 16.05 -2.68
C MET A 126 -7.45 16.56 -3.13
N ARG A 127 -7.47 17.72 -3.80
CA ARG A 127 -8.71 18.34 -4.29
C ARG A 127 -9.36 17.51 -5.40
N GLN A 128 -8.56 16.94 -6.30
CA GLN A 128 -9.04 16.12 -7.42
C GLN A 128 -9.57 14.75 -6.95
N ASN A 129 -9.08 14.24 -5.82
CA ASN A 129 -9.42 12.92 -5.30
C ASN A 129 -10.27 12.96 -4.03
N ALA A 130 -10.77 14.14 -3.63
CA ALA A 130 -11.48 14.33 -2.36
C ALA A 130 -12.68 13.39 -2.20
N ASP A 131 -13.47 13.22 -3.27
CA ASP A 131 -14.66 12.35 -3.25
C ASP A 131 -14.27 10.88 -3.10
N ALA A 132 -13.25 10.41 -3.83
CA ALA A 132 -12.75 9.04 -3.75
C ALA A 132 -12.13 8.75 -2.37
N LEU A 133 -11.37 9.71 -1.81
CA LEU A 133 -10.81 9.61 -0.46
C LEU A 133 -11.91 9.51 0.60
N ASN A 134 -12.93 10.38 0.49
CA ASN A 134 -14.04 10.36 1.43
C ASN A 134 -14.84 9.06 1.30
N ALA A 135 -15.16 8.60 0.08
CA ALA A 135 -15.87 7.34 -0.13
C ALA A 135 -15.10 6.15 0.45
N MET A 136 -13.80 6.05 0.19
CA MET A 136 -12.93 5.02 0.74
C MET A 136 -12.93 5.07 2.27
N HIS A 137 -12.72 6.25 2.86
CA HIS A 137 -12.71 6.43 4.31
C HIS A 137 -14.05 6.08 4.96
N GLN A 138 -15.18 6.55 4.40
CA GLN A 138 -16.51 6.20 4.91
C GLN A 138 -16.78 4.70 4.83
N SER A 139 -16.32 4.03 3.76
CA SER A 139 -16.53 2.58 3.60
C SER A 139 -15.87 1.74 4.71
N ARG A 140 -14.87 2.31 5.41
CA ARG A 140 -14.08 1.67 6.49
C ARG A 140 -14.17 2.41 7.83
N LYS A 141 -15.20 3.24 8.02
CA LYS A 141 -15.37 3.99 9.28
C LYS A 141 -15.73 3.10 10.46
N GLU A 142 -16.41 1.99 10.19
CA GLU A 142 -16.84 1.00 11.18
C GLU A 142 -16.51 -0.41 10.67
N PRO A 143 -16.31 -1.39 11.58
CA PRO A 143 -16.11 -2.78 11.17
C PRO A 143 -17.33 -3.29 10.40
N ARG A 144 -17.10 -4.03 9.31
CA ARG A 144 -18.19 -4.56 8.47
C ARG A 144 -17.82 -5.89 7.81
N VAL A 145 -18.77 -6.46 7.07
CA VAL A 145 -18.55 -7.66 6.24
C VAL A 145 -18.79 -7.29 4.78
N CYS A 146 -17.84 -7.63 3.91
CA CYS A 146 -17.89 -7.41 2.45
C CYS A 146 -17.57 -8.73 1.74
N ALA A 147 -18.44 -9.20 0.85
CA ALA A 147 -18.29 -10.49 0.18
C ALA A 147 -17.89 -11.64 1.12
N SER A 148 -18.57 -11.76 2.27
CA SER A 148 -18.30 -12.74 3.35
C SER A 148 -16.95 -12.61 4.06
N ARG A 149 -16.20 -11.52 3.85
CA ARG A 149 -14.95 -11.21 4.56
C ARG A 149 -15.17 -10.10 5.57
N ALA A 150 -14.67 -10.28 6.79
CA ALA A 150 -14.62 -9.21 7.77
C ALA A 150 -13.64 -8.13 7.30
N VAL A 151 -14.00 -6.87 7.52
CA VAL A 151 -13.19 -5.68 7.26
C VAL A 151 -13.13 -4.90 8.56
N VAL A 152 -11.93 -4.57 9.01
CA VAL A 152 -11.72 -3.75 10.20
C VAL A 152 -11.95 -2.26 9.88
N ALA A 153 -12.31 -1.49 10.90
CA ALA A 153 -12.33 -0.04 10.78
C ALA A 153 -10.91 0.52 10.66
N LEU A 154 -10.76 1.65 9.97
CA LEU A 154 -9.54 2.44 10.01
C LEU A 154 -9.43 3.15 11.37
N ASP A 155 -8.41 2.79 12.15
CA ASP A 155 -8.07 3.46 13.41
C ASP A 155 -7.39 4.81 13.14
N ARG A 156 -6.55 4.86 12.09
CA ARG A 156 -5.84 6.09 11.67
C ARG A 156 -5.96 6.27 10.17
N PHE A 157 -6.51 7.41 9.79
CA PHE A 157 -6.54 7.87 8.41
C PHE A 157 -5.93 9.25 8.35
N HIS A 158 -4.77 9.35 7.70
CA HIS A 158 -4.01 10.58 7.58
C HIS A 158 -3.77 10.90 6.11
N VAL A 159 -4.20 12.09 5.71
CA VAL A 159 -3.93 12.64 4.38
C VAL A 159 -3.36 14.03 4.58
N ASP A 160 -2.19 14.29 4.02
CA ASP A 160 -1.56 15.59 4.12
C ASP A 160 -0.89 15.97 2.80
N ALA A 161 -0.89 17.28 2.53
CA ALA A 161 -0.03 17.83 1.51
C ALA A 161 1.24 18.35 2.18
N LYS A 162 2.39 17.77 1.83
CA LYS A 162 3.66 18.31 2.29
C LYS A 162 3.81 19.71 1.71
N ASP A 163 3.75 20.71 2.57
CA ASP A 163 4.25 22.04 2.23
C ASP A 163 5.74 21.89 1.92
N LYS A 164 6.13 22.26 0.70
CA LYS A 164 7.54 22.44 0.33
C LYS A 164 8.10 23.55 1.21
N ARG A 165 8.56 23.21 2.42
CA ARG A 165 9.50 24.08 3.14
C ARG A 165 10.78 24.07 2.33
N THR A 166 11.05 25.25 1.80
CA THR A 166 12.16 25.67 0.95
C THR A 166 13.50 25.47 1.63
#